data_AF-A0A7V5Y0D2-F1
#
_entry.id   AF-A0A7V5Y0D2-F1
#
_cell.length_a   1.000
_cell.length_b   1.000
_cell.length_c   1.000
_cell.angle_alpha   90.00
_cell.angle_beta   90.00
_cell.angle_gamma   90.00
#
_symmetry.space_group_name_H-M   'P 1'
#
loop_
_entity.id
_entity.type
_entity.pdbx_description
1 polymer ?
#
loop_
_entity_poly.entity_id
_entity_poly.type
_entity_poly.pdbx_seq_one_letter_code
_entity_poly.pdbx_strand_id
1 'polypeptide(L)'
;MNFLDILIPFFILIVAIIQAIRGRNGMGKILFEMIAFIVALVLANRYKEPLSQLIKLEIPWTFLIVFIIFLIILLYLAYLLFNITEWSLGNLDSFFSFLFGVAIGWVICYLVIKFLYLKYTENSDIGFFLSSSPLAREIYYFNTFNKIFGLLQKARLMPEEQF
;
A
#
# COMPACT_ATOMS: atom_id res chain seq x y z
N MET A 1 3.68 18.62 14.43
CA MET A 1 4.38 17.79 13.43
C MET A 1 5.09 16.70 14.20
N ASN A 2 4.64 15.46 14.07
CA ASN A 2 5.18 14.29 14.78
C ASN A 2 6.32 13.67 13.96
N PHE A 3 7.25 12.96 14.60
CA PHE A 3 8.34 12.24 13.93
C PHE A 3 7.84 11.29 12.83
N LEU A 4 6.68 10.66 13.03
CA LEU A 4 6.03 9.81 12.02
C LEU A 4 5.68 10.59 10.73
N ASP A 5 5.36 11.88 10.83
CA ASP A 5 5.02 12.70 9.67
C ASP A 5 6.23 12.96 8.76
N ILE A 6 7.45 12.76 9.26
CA ILE A 6 8.69 12.85 8.48
C ILE A 6 9.12 11.46 8.03
N LEU A 7 9.06 10.48 8.94
CA LEU A 7 9.51 9.11 8.69
C LEU A 7 8.74 8.45 7.54
N ILE A 8 7.42 8.60 7.53
CA ILE A 8 6.54 7.99 6.52
C ILE A 8 6.93 8.42 5.09
N PRO A 9 6.91 9.72 4.73
CA PRO A 9 7.24 10.13 3.37
C PRO A 9 8.70 9.85 3.03
N PHE A 10 9.61 9.92 4.00
CA PHE A 10 11.01 9.56 3.81
C PHE A 10 11.17 8.08 3.43
N PHE A 11 10.47 7.18 4.13
CA PHE A 11 10.48 5.76 3.81
C PHE A 11 9.87 5.46 2.44
N ILE A 12 8.72 6.07 2.13
CA ILE A 12 8.08 5.94 0.81
C ILE A 12 9.04 6.39 -0.30
N LEU A 13 9.74 7.52 -0.09
CA LEU A 13 10.72 8.04 -1.04
C LEU A 13 11.90 7.08 -1.23
N ILE A 14 12.44 6.49 -0.16
CA ILE A 14 13.50 5.49 -0.25
C ILE A 14 13.05 4.29 -1.08
N VAL A 15 11.86 3.74 -0.78
CA VAL A 15 11.31 2.60 -1.53
C VAL A 15 11.15 3.00 -3.00
N ALA A 16 10.61 4.18 -3.30
CA ALA A 16 10.44 4.68 -4.65
C ALA A 16 11.78 4.79 -5.41
N ILE A 17 12.82 5.32 -4.77
CA ILE A 17 14.16 5.43 -5.36
C ILE A 17 14.75 4.04 -5.64
N ILE A 18 14.64 3.11 -4.69
CA ILE A 18 15.12 1.73 -4.88
C ILE A 18 14.42 1.09 -6.09
N GLN A 19 13.10 1.27 -6.21
CA GLN A 19 12.35 0.71 -7.33
C GLN A 19 12.67 1.40 -8.66
N ALA A 20 12.92 2.72 -8.66
CA ALA A 20 13.38 3.43 -9.85
C ALA A 20 14.70 2.87 -10.39
N ILE A 21 15.64 2.53 -9.49
CA ILE A 21 16.93 1.92 -9.84
C ILE A 21 16.73 0.49 -10.35
N ARG A 22 15.93 -0.33 -9.66
CA ARG A 22 15.61 -1.72 -10.07
C ARG A 22 14.87 -1.78 -11.40
N GLY A 23 14.04 -0.78 -11.67
CA GLY A 23 13.20 -0.67 -12.85
C GLY A 23 13.94 -0.37 -14.15
N ARG A 24 15.23 -0.03 -14.12
CA ARG A 24 16.03 0.25 -15.34
C ARG A 24 16.03 -0.90 -16.35
N ASN A 25 15.80 -2.13 -15.89
CA ASN A 25 15.80 -3.33 -16.73
C ASN A 25 14.38 -3.81 -17.08
N GLY A 26 13.37 -2.95 -16.95
CA GLY A 26 11.97 -3.25 -17.25
C GLY A 26 11.04 -2.85 -16.11
N MET A 27 10.20 -1.85 -16.36
CA MET A 27 9.20 -1.40 -15.37
C MET A 27 8.10 -2.43 -15.10
N GLY A 28 7.84 -3.35 -16.04
CA GLY A 28 6.76 -4.34 -15.93
C GLY A 28 6.90 -5.20 -14.68
N LYS A 29 8.13 -5.51 -14.29
CA LYS A 29 8.40 -6.25 -13.05
C LYS A 29 7.90 -5.49 -11.83
N ILE A 30 8.24 -4.20 -11.73
CA ILE A 30 7.85 -3.37 -10.57
C ILE A 30 6.33 -3.15 -10.55
N LEU A 31 5.69 -3.03 -11.72
CA LEU A 31 4.24 -2.97 -11.81
C LEU A 31 3.58 -4.25 -11.26
N PHE A 32 4.04 -5.43 -11.68
CA PHE A 32 3.49 -6.69 -11.18
C PHE A 32 3.78 -6.90 -9.69
N GLU A 33 4.97 -6.51 -9.21
CA GLU A 33 5.28 -6.48 -7.78
C GLU A 33 4.30 -5.55 -7.03
N MET A 34 4.05 -4.34 -7.54
CA MET A 34 3.09 -3.40 -6.94
C MET A 34 1.68 -4.00 -6.85
N ILE A 35 1.20 -4.62 -7.92
CA ILE A 35 -0.10 -5.32 -7.92
C ILE A 35 -0.10 -6.45 -6.89
N ALA A 36 0.98 -7.24 -6.81
CA ALA A 36 1.13 -8.31 -5.81
C ALA A 36 1.03 -7.78 -4.38
N PHE A 37 1.68 -6.65 -4.06
CA PHE A 37 1.59 -5.99 -2.76
C PHE A 37 0.16 -5.56 -2.43
N ILE A 38 -0.53 -4.91 -3.37
CA ILE A 38 -1.91 -4.46 -3.19
C ILE A 38 -2.86 -5.66 -2.99
N VAL A 39 -2.76 -6.67 -3.83
CA VAL A 39 -3.62 -7.87 -3.75
C VAL A 39 -3.35 -8.64 -2.46
N ALA A 40 -2.09 -8.83 -2.07
CA ALA A 40 -1.72 -9.47 -0.80
C ALA A 40 -2.35 -8.73 0.39
N LEU A 41 -2.32 -7.39 0.39
CA LEU A 41 -2.93 -6.58 1.43
C LEU A 41 -4.45 -6.75 1.48
N VAL A 42 -5.12 -6.78 0.33
CA VAL A 42 -6.56 -7.01 0.24
C VAL A 42 -6.92 -8.40 0.76
N LEU A 43 -6.18 -9.44 0.37
CA LEU A 43 -6.40 -10.82 0.84
C LEU A 43 -6.15 -10.94 2.35
N ALA A 44 -5.09 -10.32 2.86
CA ALA A 44 -4.83 -10.27 4.31
C ALA A 44 -5.98 -9.63 5.09
N ASN A 45 -6.55 -8.55 4.57
CA ASN A 45 -7.71 -7.91 5.20
C ASN A 45 -8.96 -8.78 5.18
N ARG A 46 -9.18 -9.52 4.09
CA ARG A 46 -10.34 -10.40 3.93
C ARG A 46 -10.25 -11.66 4.79
N TYR A 47 -9.06 -12.23 4.94
CA TYR A 47 -8.89 -13.54 5.57
C TYR A 47 -8.35 -13.51 7.01
N LYS A 48 -7.94 -12.35 7.54
CA LYS A 48 -7.40 -12.26 8.92
C LYS A 48 -8.35 -12.80 10.00
N GLU A 49 -9.65 -12.54 9.90
CA GLU A 49 -10.65 -12.97 10.89
C GLU A 49 -10.98 -14.47 10.81
N PRO A 50 -11.38 -15.02 9.64
CA PRO A 50 -11.68 -16.45 9.55
C PRO A 50 -10.46 -17.31 9.88
N LEU A 51 -9.26 -16.88 9.46
CA LEU A 51 -8.05 -17.61 9.78
C LEU A 51 -7.66 -17.48 11.25
N SER A 52 -7.86 -16.31 11.89
CA SER A 52 -7.56 -16.11 13.31
C SER A 52 -8.38 -17.04 14.19
N GLN A 53 -9.65 -17.27 13.85
CA GLN A 53 -10.53 -18.22 14.55
C GLN A 53 -10.07 -19.68 14.38
N LEU A 54 -9.59 -20.04 13.18
CA LEU A 54 -9.13 -21.40 12.88
C LEU A 54 -7.81 -21.74 13.58
N ILE A 55 -6.82 -20.84 13.55
CA ILE A 55 -5.49 -21.08 14.10
C ILE A 55 -5.35 -20.60 15.56
N LYS A 56 -6.40 -19.99 16.13
CA LYS A 56 -6.44 -19.42 17.49
C LYS A 56 -5.30 -18.42 17.77
N LEU A 57 -4.90 -17.66 16.76
CA LEU A 57 -3.88 -16.62 16.87
C LEU A 57 -4.55 -15.25 16.91
N GLU A 58 -3.94 -14.28 17.59
CA GLU A 58 -4.46 -12.91 17.61
C GLU A 58 -4.56 -12.33 16.18
N ILE A 59 -5.57 -11.49 15.96
CA ILE A 59 -5.86 -10.85 14.66
C ILE A 59 -4.65 -10.10 14.06
N PRO A 60 -3.86 -9.31 14.82
CA PRO A 60 -2.73 -8.56 14.25
C PRO A 60 -1.68 -9.48 13.64
N TRP A 61 -1.31 -10.54 14.35
CA TRP A 61 -0.33 -11.52 13.88
C TRP A 61 -0.87 -12.34 12.72
N THR A 62 -2.15 -12.73 12.78
CA THR A 62 -2.79 -13.45 11.68
C THR A 62 -2.80 -12.60 10.40
N PHE A 63 -3.16 -11.32 10.50
CA PHE A 63 -3.11 -10.38 9.38
C PHE A 63 -1.70 -10.31 8.75
N LEU A 64 -0.65 -10.18 9.57
CA LEU A 64 0.74 -10.10 9.10
C LEU A 64 1.18 -11.39 8.41
N ILE A 65 0.91 -12.56 9.02
CA ILE A 65 1.28 -13.87 8.46
C ILE A 65 0.59 -14.10 7.12
N VAL A 66 -0.72 -13.83 7.06
CA VAL A 66 -1.51 -14.00 5.84
C VAL A 66 -0.99 -13.08 4.72
N PHE A 67 -0.66 -11.83 5.06
CA PHE A 67 -0.02 -10.92 4.12
C PHE A 67 1.28 -11.48 3.57
N ILE A 68 2.19 -11.95 4.44
CA ILE A 68 3.50 -12.48 4.02
C ILE A 68 3.33 -13.70 3.12
N ILE A 69 2.45 -14.64 3.47
CA ILE A 69 2.19 -15.85 2.69
C ILE A 69 1.68 -15.50 1.29
N PHE A 70 0.62 -14.68 1.20
CA PHE A 70 0.08 -14.27 -0.09
C PHE A 70 1.07 -13.43 -0.90
N LEU A 71 1.84 -12.56 -0.23
CA LEU A 71 2.85 -11.74 -0.91
C LEU A 71 3.93 -12.62 -1.55
N ILE A 72 4.46 -13.62 -0.85
CA ILE A 72 5.47 -14.54 -1.41
C ILE A 72 4.91 -15.24 -2.67
N ILE A 73 3.68 -15.77 -2.59
CA ILE A 73 3.03 -16.45 -3.72
C ILE A 73 2.83 -15.48 -4.89
N LEU A 74 2.33 -14.28 -4.63
CA LEU A 74 2.03 -13.29 -5.66
C LEU A 74 3.31 -12.68 -6.27
N LEU A 75 4.38 -12.52 -5.50
CA LEU A 75 5.69 -12.10 -6.02
C LEU A 75 6.28 -13.16 -6.94
N TYR A 76 6.12 -14.44 -6.61
CA TYR A 76 6.51 -15.53 -7.49
C TYR A 76 5.70 -15.50 -8.80
N LEU A 77 4.39 -15.29 -8.73
CA LEU A 77 3.56 -15.12 -9.93
C LEU A 77 3.93 -13.87 -10.73
N ALA A 78 4.21 -12.74 -10.07
CA ALA A 78 4.67 -11.51 -10.71
C ALA A 78 5.99 -11.72 -11.47
N TYR A 79 6.92 -12.49 -10.89
CA TYR A 79 8.16 -12.87 -11.55
C TYR A 79 7.91 -13.71 -12.81
N LEU A 80 7.04 -14.72 -12.74
CA LEU A 80 6.69 -15.52 -13.91
C LEU A 80 6.01 -14.69 -15.01
N LEU A 81 5.05 -13.83 -14.65
CA LEU A 81 4.36 -12.93 -15.59
C LEU A 81 5.34 -11.97 -16.27
N PHE A 82 6.30 -11.42 -15.53
CA PHE A 82 7.34 -10.57 -16.10
C PHE A 82 8.21 -11.34 -17.09
N ASN A 83 8.67 -12.54 -16.76
CA ASN A 83 9.50 -13.34 -17.66
C ASN A 83 8.79 -13.74 -18.96
N ILE A 84 7.45 -13.79 -18.96
CA ILE A 84 6.67 -14.09 -20.16
C ILE A 84 6.44 -12.83 -21.01
N THR A 85 6.23 -11.68 -20.37
CA THR A 85 5.84 -10.45 -21.06
C THR A 85 7.02 -9.54 -21.42
N GLU A 86 8.09 -9.60 -20.63
CA GLU A 86 9.30 -8.75 -20.71
C GLU A 86 8.97 -7.26 -20.91
N TRP A 87 7.86 -6.80 -20.32
CA TRP A 87 7.30 -5.50 -20.68
C TRP A 87 8.17 -4.33 -20.18
N SER A 88 8.54 -3.46 -21.12
CA SER A 88 9.35 -2.26 -20.93
C SER A 88 8.86 -1.11 -21.82
N LEU A 89 9.01 0.12 -21.35
CA LEU A 89 8.88 1.39 -22.07
C LEU A 89 10.25 2.05 -22.35
N GLY A 90 11.35 1.32 -22.16
CA GLY A 90 12.71 1.81 -22.37
C GLY A 90 13.05 2.96 -21.43
N ASN A 91 13.27 4.16 -21.99
CA ASN A 91 13.76 5.32 -21.24
C ASN A 91 12.82 5.78 -20.11
N LEU A 92 11.53 5.49 -20.21
CA LEU A 92 10.54 5.86 -19.18
C LEU A 92 10.46 4.85 -18.03
N ASP A 93 11.17 3.72 -18.12
CA ASP A 93 11.05 2.65 -17.13
C ASP A 93 11.42 3.08 -15.73
N SER A 94 12.48 3.88 -15.59
CA SER A 94 12.90 4.39 -14.28
C SER A 94 11.85 5.31 -13.65
N PHE A 95 11.19 6.14 -14.47
CA PHE A 95 10.18 7.08 -14.02
C PHE A 95 8.91 6.34 -13.56
N PHE A 96 8.39 5.41 -14.36
CA PHE A 96 7.21 4.64 -13.95
C PHE A 96 7.50 3.70 -12.78
N SER A 97 8.70 3.11 -12.72
CA SER A 97 9.11 2.30 -11.58
C SER A 97 9.24 3.10 -10.29
N PHE A 98 9.62 4.38 -10.37
CA PHE A 98 9.54 5.31 -9.25
C PHE A 98 8.09 5.46 -8.76
N LEU A 99 7.13 5.74 -9.67
CA LEU A 99 5.72 5.90 -9.33
C LEU A 99 5.12 4.63 -8.71
N PHE A 100 5.40 3.46 -9.30
CA PHE A 100 4.99 2.17 -8.73
C PHE A 100 5.66 1.91 -7.38
N GLY A 101 6.91 2.33 -7.21
CA GLY A 101 7.62 2.27 -5.93
C GLY A 101 7.02 3.16 -4.86
N VAL A 102 6.49 4.33 -5.19
CA VAL A 102 5.69 5.16 -4.26
C VAL A 102 4.46 4.38 -3.78
N ALA A 103 3.74 3.73 -4.70
CA ALA A 103 2.58 2.91 -4.35
C ALA A 103 2.96 1.71 -3.46
N ILE A 104 4.06 1.00 -3.76
CA ILE A 104 4.58 -0.08 -2.91
C ILE A 104 4.94 0.45 -1.51
N GLY A 105 5.67 1.56 -1.44
CA GLY A 105 6.04 2.20 -0.18
C GLY A 105 4.80 2.57 0.64
N TRP A 106 3.77 3.10 -0.01
CA TRP A 106 2.49 3.42 0.62
C TRP A 106 1.80 2.16 1.19
N VAL A 107 1.76 1.06 0.43
CA VAL A 107 1.19 -0.21 0.89
C VAL A 107 1.95 -0.76 2.10
N ILE A 108 3.28 -0.66 2.11
CA ILE A 108 4.10 -1.09 3.25
C ILE A 108 3.83 -0.20 4.48
N CYS A 109 3.78 1.12 4.32
CA CYS A 109 3.42 2.02 5.42
C CYS A 109 2.02 1.71 5.96
N TYR A 110 1.05 1.49 5.08
CA TYR A 110 -0.31 1.10 5.46
C TYR A 110 -0.32 -0.21 6.24
N LEU A 111 0.43 -1.22 5.78
CA LEU A 111 0.56 -2.51 6.45
C LEU A 111 1.04 -2.34 7.90
N VAL A 112 2.13 -1.58 8.09
CA VAL A 112 2.73 -1.33 9.40
C VAL A 112 1.75 -0.58 10.29
N ILE A 113 1.19 0.53 9.81
CA ILE A 113 0.23 1.34 10.57
C ILE A 113 -0.99 0.51 10.96
N LYS A 114 -1.52 -0.29 10.04
CA LYS A 114 -2.67 -1.17 10.31
C LYS A 114 -2.35 -2.23 11.33
N PHE A 115 -1.19 -2.87 11.24
CA PHE A 115 -0.75 -3.82 12.25
C PHE A 115 -0.69 -3.18 13.63
N LEU A 116 -0.12 -1.97 13.73
CA LEU A 116 -0.04 -1.25 15.00
C LEU A 116 -1.43 -0.87 15.54
N TYR A 117 -2.36 -0.40 14.70
CA TYR A 117 -3.74 -0.13 15.12
C TYR A 117 -4.48 -1.40 15.58
N LEU A 118 -4.19 -2.56 14.97
CA LEU A 118 -4.79 -3.82 15.41
C LEU A 118 -4.19 -4.30 16.74
N LYS A 119 -2.91 -4.03 16.98
CA LYS A 119 -2.18 -4.54 18.15
C LYS A 119 -2.29 -3.63 19.38
N TYR A 120 -2.34 -2.32 19.18
CA TYR A 120 -2.27 -1.32 20.25
C TYR A 120 -3.57 -0.51 20.32
N THR A 121 -4.09 -0.36 21.54
CA THR A 121 -5.24 0.50 21.83
C THR A 121 -4.82 1.98 21.88
N GLU A 122 -5.78 2.90 21.71
CA GLU A 122 -5.53 4.35 21.78
C GLU A 122 -4.90 4.81 23.11
N ASN A 123 -5.15 4.09 24.21
CA ASN A 123 -4.59 4.40 25.53
C ASN A 123 -3.10 4.04 25.69
N SER A 124 -2.48 3.43 24.68
CA SER A 124 -1.04 3.15 24.69
C SER A 124 -0.26 4.32 24.08
N ASP A 125 0.99 4.51 24.50
CA ASP A 125 1.86 5.57 23.93
C ASP A 125 1.93 5.46 22.40
N ILE A 126 2.03 4.24 21.87
CA ILE A 126 2.06 3.95 20.43
C ILE A 126 0.73 4.35 19.76
N GLY A 127 -0.41 4.02 20.37
CA GLY A 127 -1.73 4.42 19.87
C GLY A 127 -1.91 5.94 19.84
N PHE A 128 -1.41 6.64 20.86
CA PHE A 128 -1.38 8.10 20.91
C PHE A 128 -0.49 8.70 19.81
N PHE A 129 0.70 8.14 19.58
CA PHE A 129 1.59 8.58 18.49
C PHE A 129 0.95 8.40 17.11
N LEU A 130 0.21 7.31 16.88
CA LEU A 130 -0.46 7.04 15.61
C LEU A 130 -1.66 7.97 15.37
N SER A 131 -2.49 8.18 16.38
CA SER A 131 -3.68 9.03 16.29
C SER A 131 -3.33 10.52 16.16
N SER A 132 -2.21 10.96 16.74
CA SER A 132 -1.73 12.34 16.65
C SER A 132 -1.08 12.68 15.30
N SER A 133 -0.60 11.70 14.53
CA SER A 133 0.01 11.91 13.21
C SER A 133 -1.06 12.11 12.11
N PRO A 134 -1.10 13.28 11.44
CA PRO A 134 -1.97 13.48 10.28
C PRO A 134 -1.65 12.52 9.12
N LEU A 135 -0.37 12.23 8.86
CA LEU A 135 0.01 11.33 7.77
C LEU A 135 -0.35 9.87 8.05
N ALA A 136 -0.16 9.41 9.30
CA ALA A 136 -0.55 8.04 9.65
C ALA A 136 -2.07 7.83 9.49
N ARG A 137 -2.87 8.83 9.89
CA ARG A 137 -4.33 8.83 9.67
C ARG A 137 -4.69 8.88 8.19
N GLU A 138 -4.02 9.72 7.41
CA GLU A 138 -4.28 9.82 5.98
C GLU A 138 -3.97 8.51 5.26
N ILE A 139 -2.84 7.85 5.56
CA ILE A 139 -2.51 6.55 5.00
C ILE A 139 -3.55 5.51 5.39
N TYR A 140 -3.94 5.45 6.68
CA TYR A 140 -4.86 4.44 7.16
C TYR A 140 -6.30 4.60 6.65
N TYR A 141 -6.81 5.83 6.60
CA TYR A 141 -8.20 6.11 6.23
C TYR A 141 -8.39 6.55 4.77
N PHE A 142 -7.32 6.94 4.07
CA PHE A 142 -7.39 7.48 2.71
C PHE A 142 -8.40 8.64 2.56
N ASN A 143 -8.57 9.44 3.62
CA ASN A 143 -9.65 10.41 3.72
C ASN A 143 -9.56 11.48 2.63
N THR A 144 -8.37 11.97 2.31
CA THR A 144 -8.18 13.01 1.29
C THR A 144 -8.49 12.48 -0.10
N PHE A 145 -8.04 11.26 -0.41
CA PHE A 145 -8.33 10.63 -1.69
C PHE A 145 -9.83 10.34 -1.85
N ASN A 146 -10.48 9.78 -0.82
CA ASN A 146 -11.92 9.53 -0.82
C ASN A 146 -12.72 10.83 -0.99
N LYS A 147 -12.28 11.94 -0.37
CA LYS A 147 -12.89 13.26 -0.57
C LYS A 147 -12.73 13.75 -2.00
N ILE A 148 -11.54 13.62 -2.61
CA ILE A 148 -11.30 14.02 -4.00
C ILE A 148 -12.17 13.19 -4.96
N PHE A 149 -12.24 11.88 -4.79
CA PHE A 149 -13.11 11.02 -5.60
C PHE A 149 -14.58 11.35 -5.42
N GLY A 150 -15.01 11.66 -4.19
CA GLY A 150 -16.36 12.15 -3.93
C GLY A 150 -16.67 13.47 -4.64
N LEU A 151 -15.70 14.40 -4.69
CA LEU A 151 -15.83 15.66 -5.44
C LEU A 151 -15.89 15.42 -6.95
N LEU A 152 -15.05 14.54 -7.50
CA LEU A 152 -15.06 14.17 -8.92
C LEU A 152 -16.37 13.46 -9.32
N GLN A 153 -16.88 12.56 -8.48
CA GLN A 153 -18.19 11.93 -8.70
C GLN A 153 -19.31 12.96 -8.67
N LYS A 154 -19.29 13.91 -7.73
CA LYS A 154 -20.25 15.01 -7.69
C LYS A 154 -20.17 15.91 -8.91
N ALA A 155 -18.97 16.27 -9.36
CA ALA A 155 -18.76 17.09 -10.56
C ALA A 155 -19.24 16.37 -11.83
N ARG A 156 -19.07 15.04 -11.93
CA ARG A 156 -19.60 14.23 -13.03
C ARG A 156 -21.13 14.11 -13.03
N LEU A 157 -21.77 14.27 -11.88
CA LEU A 157 -23.22 14.13 -11.71
C LEU A 157 -23.98 15.47 -11.78
N MET A 158 -23.29 16.61 -11.95
CA MET A 158 -23.96 17.88 -12.23
C MET A 158 -24.51 17.87 -13.66
N PRO A 159 -25.83 18.05 -13.88
CA PRO A 159 -26.40 18.20 -15.21
C PRO A 159 -25.80 19.44 -15.89
N GLU A 160 -25.55 19.36 -17.20
CA GLU A 160 -25.13 20.49 -18.06
C GLU A 160 -26.25 21.54 -18.25
N GLU A 161 -27.09 21.77 -17.25
CA GLU A 161 -28.14 22.80 -17.33
C GLU A 161 -27.67 24.06 -16.62
N GLN A 162 -26.87 24.87 -17.32
CA GLN A 162 -26.81 26.34 -17.22
C GLN A 162 -25.75 26.91 -18.18
N PHE A 163 -26.06 26.89 -19.48
CA PHE A 163 -25.61 27.91 -20.44
C PHE A 163 -26.75 28.22 -21.40
#